data_AF-A0A4P7FBW8-F1
#
_entry.id   AF-A0A4P7FBW8-F1
#
_cell.length_a   1.000
_cell.length_b   1.000
_cell.length_c   1.000
_cell.angle_alpha   90.00
_cell.angle_beta   90.00
_cell.angle_gamma   90.00
#
_symmetry.space_group_name_H-M   'P 1'
#
loop_
_entity.id
_entity.type
_entity.pdbx_description
1 polymer ?
#
loop_
_entity_poly.entity_id
_entity_poly.type
_entity_poly.pdbx_seq_one_letter_code
_entity_poly.pdbx_strand_id
1 'polypeptide(L)'
;MHRFLGGSPGGVFLRLLFVSLIVGALLMWLDIRPRDIFNGLAQFIEGIWARGFDALREIADYIIAGAVIVLPVWLVLRLMNMRSAR
;
A
#
# COMPACT_ATOMS: atom_id res chain seq x y z
N MET A 1 14.92 16.25 23.24
CA MET A 1 14.77 14.86 22.79
C MET A 1 13.84 14.16 23.77
N HIS A 2 12.57 14.08 23.40
CA HIS A 2 11.42 13.93 24.30
C HIS A 2 10.72 12.62 23.94
N ARG A 3 10.29 11.82 24.95
CA ARG A 3 9.31 10.69 24.86
C ARG A 3 9.80 9.22 24.81
N PHE A 4 10.99 8.88 25.30
CA PHE A 4 11.37 7.47 25.55
C PHE A 4 10.87 6.92 26.91
N LEU A 5 9.95 7.63 27.56
CA LEU A 5 9.17 7.17 28.70
C LEU A 5 7.72 7.05 28.23
N GLY A 6 7.31 5.82 27.90
CA GLY A 6 5.94 5.49 27.50
C GLY A 6 5.52 4.07 27.88
N GLY A 7 6.18 3.50 28.90
CA GLY A 7 6.05 2.12 29.34
C GLY A 7 7.42 1.44 29.32
N SER A 8 7.77 0.69 30.36
CA SER A 8 8.97 -0.16 30.31
C SER A 8 8.88 -1.03 29.05
N PRO A 9 9.98 -1.23 28.29
CA PRO A 9 10.00 -2.16 27.16
C PRO A 9 9.40 -3.53 27.55
N GLY A 10 9.62 -3.94 28.81
CA GLY A 10 8.98 -5.12 29.41
C GLY A 10 7.46 -5.02 29.58
N GLY A 11 6.91 -3.85 29.90
CA GLY A 11 5.47 -3.62 29.97
C GLY A 11 4.81 -3.69 28.58
N VAL A 12 5.47 -3.16 27.54
CA VAL A 12 5.01 -3.31 26.15
C VAL A 12 5.07 -4.78 25.73
N PHE A 13 6.16 -5.48 26.03
CA PHE A 13 6.31 -6.91 25.77
C PHE A 13 5.21 -7.73 26.45
N LEU A 14 4.94 -7.47 27.73
CA LEU A 14 3.89 -8.16 28.47
C LEU A 14 2.50 -7.86 27.91
N ARG A 15 2.24 -6.63 27.48
CA ARG A 15 0.98 -6.24 26.83
C ARG A 15 0.82 -6.92 25.48
N LEU A 16 1.88 -6.99 24.67
CA LEU A 16 1.89 -7.76 23.42
C LEU A 16 1.67 -9.24 23.65
N LEU A 17 2.29 -9.83 24.69
CA LEU A 17 2.10 -11.22 25.06
C LEU A 17 0.65 -11.49 25.48
N PHE A 18 0.06 -10.62 26.29
CA PHE A 18 -1.33 -10.74 26.71
C PHE A 18 -2.29 -10.60 25.52
N VAL A 19 -2.04 -9.63 24.64
CA VAL A 19 -2.82 -9.45 23.41
C VAL A 19 -2.66 -10.65 22.47
N SER A 20 -1.47 -11.24 22.32
CA SER A 20 -1.27 -12.41 21.47
C SER A 20 -1.98 -13.66 22.02
N LEU A 21 -2.06 -13.82 23.34
CA LEU A 21 -2.84 -14.88 23.99
C LEU A 21 -4.33 -14.72 23.71
N ILE A 22 -4.86 -13.49 23.83
CA ILE A 22 -6.26 -13.19 23.52
C ILE A 22 -6.54 -13.45 22.03
N VAL A 23 -5.67 -12.96 21.14
CA VAL A 23 -5.80 -13.20 19.69
C VAL A 23 -5.74 -14.70 19.40
N GLY A 24 -4.80 -15.45 19.99
CA GLY A 24 -4.70 -16.90 19.84
C GLY A 24 -5.96 -17.65 20.33
N ALA A 25 -6.53 -17.23 21.46
CA ALA A 25 -7.79 -17.78 21.97
C ALA A 25 -8.98 -17.45 21.04
N LEU A 26 -9.04 -16.23 20.49
CA LEU A 26 -10.06 -15.85 19.52
C LEU A 26 -9.95 -16.65 18.21
N LEU A 27 -8.73 -16.92 17.73
CA LEU A 27 -8.51 -17.78 16.57
C LEU A 27 -9.03 -19.21 16.80
N MET A 28 -8.79 -19.75 17.99
CA MET A 28 -9.30 -21.06 18.39
C MET A 28 -10.83 -21.07 18.53
N TRP A 29 -11.43 -19.99 19.05
CA TRP A 29 -12.89 -19.84 19.16
C TRP A 29 -13.58 -19.74 17.80
N LEU A 30 -12.94 -19.11 16.82
CA LEU A 30 -13.45 -18.98 15.45
C LEU A 30 -13.23 -20.25 14.59
N ASP A 31 -12.59 -21.29 15.14
CA ASP A 31 -12.11 -22.50 14.41
C ASP A 31 -11.23 -22.18 13.19
N ILE A 32 -10.70 -20.95 13.12
CA ILE A 32 -9.83 -20.50 12.03
C ILE A 32 -8.43 -21.01 12.36
N ARG A 33 -8.01 -22.07 11.68
CA ARG A 33 -6.63 -22.57 11.82
C ARG A 33 -5.68 -21.44 11.44
N PRO A 34 -4.63 -21.15 12.24
CA PRO A 34 -3.69 -20.05 11.98
C PRO A 34 -3.09 -20.08 10.56
N ARG A 35 -2.91 -21.28 10.02
CA ARG A 35 -2.41 -21.55 8.66
C ARG A 35 -3.34 -21.01 7.57
N ASP A 36 -4.65 -21.01 7.81
CA ASP A 36 -5.67 -20.62 6.84
C ASP A 36 -5.71 -19.08 6.66
N ILE A 37 -5.29 -18.30 7.66
CA ILE A 37 -5.14 -16.84 7.55
C ILE A 37 -3.96 -16.46 6.66
N PHE A 38 -2.81 -17.11 6.86
CA PHE A 38 -1.63 -16.88 6.02
C PHE A 38 -1.88 -17.32 4.58
N ASN A 39 -2.53 -18.47 4.38
CA ASN A 39 -2.92 -18.95 3.06
C ASN A 39 -3.95 -18.03 2.40
N GLY A 40 -4.95 -17.56 3.16
CA GLY A 40 -5.95 -16.60 2.69
C GLY A 40 -5.30 -15.28 2.27
N LEU A 41 -4.39 -14.73 3.08
CA LEU A 41 -3.67 -13.50 2.75
C LEU A 41 -2.75 -13.68 1.53
N ALA A 42 -2.02 -14.79 1.43
CA ALA A 42 -1.18 -15.11 0.28
C ALA A 42 -2.01 -15.23 -1.01
N GLN A 43 -3.14 -15.94 -0.97
CA GLN A 43 -4.07 -16.06 -2.10
C GLN A 43 -4.75 -14.73 -2.44
N PHE A 44 -5.03 -13.87 -1.45
CA PHE A 44 -5.58 -12.55 -1.67
C PHE A 44 -4.56 -11.65 -2.38
N ILE A 45 -3.29 -11.69 -1.95
CA ILE A 45 -2.19 -10.96 -2.58
C ILE A 45 -1.97 -11.47 -4.01
N GLU A 46 -1.88 -12.78 -4.23
CA GLU A 46 -1.77 -13.36 -5.59
C GLU A 46 -2.96 -12.99 -6.48
N GLY A 47 -4.18 -13.04 -5.95
CA GLY A 47 -5.40 -12.67 -6.66
C GLY A 47 -5.47 -11.18 -7.02
N ILE A 48 -4.99 -10.30 -6.12
CA ILE A 48 -4.87 -8.86 -6.38
C ILE A 48 -3.76 -8.58 -7.38
N TRP A 49 -2.61 -9.27 -7.33
CA TRP A 49 -1.55 -9.05 -8.30
C TRP A 49 -1.97 -9.50 -9.70
N ALA A 50 -2.65 -10.65 -9.83
CA ALA A 50 -3.11 -11.14 -11.13
C ALA A 50 -4.23 -10.28 -11.74
N ARG A 51 -5.22 -9.85 -10.95
CA ARG A 51 -6.37 -9.05 -11.45
C ARG A 51 -6.12 -7.54 -11.40
N GLY A 52 -5.33 -7.09 -10.44
CA GLY A 52 -5.01 -5.68 -10.24
C GLY A 52 -4.07 -5.14 -11.31
N PHE A 53 -3.25 -5.99 -11.93
CA PHE A 53 -2.44 -5.56 -13.08
C PHE A 53 -3.29 -5.15 -14.29
N ASP A 54 -4.44 -5.80 -14.52
CA ASP A 54 -5.37 -5.42 -15.59
C ASP A 54 -6.08 -4.10 -15.28
N ALA A 55 -6.55 -3.91 -14.04
CA ALA A 55 -7.13 -2.63 -13.61
C ALA A 55 -6.10 -1.48 -13.66
N LEU A 56 -4.84 -1.75 -13.27
CA LEU A 56 -3.75 -0.78 -13.38
C LEU A 56 -3.40 -0.47 -14.84
N ARG A 57 -3.52 -1.43 -15.76
CA ARG A 57 -3.32 -1.21 -17.20
C ARG A 57 -4.33 -0.23 -17.77
N GLU A 58 -5.61 -0.35 -17.40
CA GLU A 58 -6.64 0.58 -17.84
C GLU A 58 -6.36 2.01 -17.35
N ILE A 59 -5.95 2.17 -16.08
CA ILE A 59 -5.54 3.47 -15.53
C ILE A 59 -4.31 4.01 -16.27
N ALA A 60 -3.32 3.15 -16.56
CA ALA A 60 -2.13 3.52 -17.31
C ALA A 60 -2.47 3.98 -18.74
N ASP A 61 -3.42 3.32 -19.41
CA ASP A 61 -3.88 3.72 -20.75
C ASP A 61 -4.52 5.12 -20.73
N TYR A 62 -5.34 5.44 -19.71
CA TYR A 62 -5.87 6.79 -19.51
C TYR A 62 -4.77 7.83 -19.26
N ILE A 63 -3.76 7.50 -18.46
CA ILE A 63 -2.61 8.40 -18.20
C ILE A 63 -1.82 8.63 -19.49
N ILE A 64 -1.56 7.58 -20.27
CA ILE A 64 -0.84 7.68 -21.55
C ILE A 64 -1.65 8.52 -22.56
N ALA A 65 -2.97 8.30 -22.65
CA ALA A 65 -3.84 9.10 -23.51
C ALA A 65 -3.80 10.59 -23.14
N GLY A 66 -3.84 10.92 -21.85
CA GLY A 66 -3.63 12.29 -21.37
C GLY A 66 -2.23 12.82 -21.69
N ALA A 67 -1.20 12.01 -21.47
CA ALA A 67 0.19 12.36 -21.73
C ALA A 67 0.43 12.69 -23.20
N VAL A 68 -0.18 11.95 -24.14
CA VAL A 68 -0.10 12.21 -25.59
C VAL A 68 -0.56 13.62 -25.94
N ILE A 69 -1.52 14.19 -25.22
CA ILE A 69 -2.04 15.54 -25.46
C ILE A 69 -1.22 16.59 -24.70
N VAL A 70 -0.90 16.33 -23.43
CA VAL A 70 -0.24 17.30 -22.55
C VAL A 70 1.22 17.51 -22.94
N LEU A 71 1.95 16.45 -23.33
CA LEU A 71 3.36 16.55 -23.74
C LEU A 71 3.59 17.56 -24.88
N PRO A 72 2.90 17.45 -26.04
CA PRO A 72 3.13 18.35 -27.16
C PRO A 72 2.70 19.78 -26.83
N VAL A 73 1.59 19.96 -26.11
CA VAL A 73 1.14 21.30 -25.66
C VAL A 73 2.20 21.94 -24.77
N TRP A 74 2.71 21.20 -23.78
CA TRP A 74 3.78 21.65 -22.92
C TRP A 74 5.05 21.99 -23.71
N LEU A 75 5.44 21.17 -24.68
CA LEU A 75 6.63 21.37 -25.50
C LEU A 75 6.54 22.65 -26.34
N VAL A 76 5.38 22.91 -26.94
CA VAL A 76 5.14 24.14 -27.72
C VAL A 76 5.22 25.38 -26.83
N LEU A 77 4.50 25.35 -25.69
CA LEU A 77 4.52 26.46 -24.72
C LEU A 77 5.94 26.71 -24.18
N ARG A 78 6.68 25.63 -23.88
CA ARG A 78 8.08 25.70 -23.46
C ARG A 78 8.94 26.39 -24.52
N LEU A 79 8.82 25.97 -25.79
CA LEU A 79 9.64 26.52 -26.88
C LEU A 79 9.34 27.99 -27.15
N MET A 80 8.07 28.39 -27.03
CA MET A 80 7.64 29.78 -27.15
C MET A 80 8.17 30.64 -25.98
N ASN A 81 8.10 30.14 -24.75
CA ASN A 81 8.60 30.85 -23.58
C ASN A 81 10.13 31.00 -23.60
N MET A 82 10.84 30.00 -24.13
CA MET A 82 12.31 30.08 -24.33
C MET A 82 12.71 31.14 -25.37
N ARG A 83 11.84 31.45 -26.34
CA ARG A 83 12.09 32.54 -27.31
C ARG A 83 11.76 33.93 -26.77
N SER A 84 10.77 34.06 -25.88
CA SER A 84 10.38 35.35 -25.31
C SER A 84 11.34 35.87 -24.23
N ALA A 85 12.19 35.00 -23.68
CA ALA A 85 13.21 35.38 -22.69
C ALA A 85 14.53 35.89 -23.32
N ARG A 86 14.59 36.03 -24.66
CA ARG A 86 15.66 36.67 -25.41
C ARG A 86 15.18 37.98 -25.98
#